data_AF-A0A9W7ABJ7-F1
#
_entry.id   AF-A0A9W7ABJ7-F1
#
_cell.length_a   1.000
_cell.length_b   1.000
_cell.length_c   1.000
_cell.angle_alpha   90.00
_cell.angle_beta   90.00
_cell.angle_gamma   90.00
#
_symmetry.space_group_name_H-M   'P 1'
#
loop_
_entity.id
_entity.type
_entity.pdbx_description
1 polymer ?
#
loop_
_entity_poly.entity_id
_entity_poly.type
_entity_poly.pdbx_seq_one_letter_code
_entity_poly.pdbx_strand_id
1 'polypeptide(L)'
;MVEKHVWFKLVIVMISKSIVKTAAWGLMWRVTVGAILSLSDLITDLIVLRQYWEGGEKIMKHRNASLACLVTSIALQLLGVVFQNRKKGMLRILKEMVYVFTSLKAPVDASRVAMGAEKEKDTEMDPMTEMTLSKVTEMFAESIPGALIQTSATLSTLRSGEIVSTAAYLSLLSSLLTTGFVSATISYDFDTDPKKRAAKPDFYGFVPDSSRRRALMFVTMVLMSGIMVLMKSVFLFSLGW
;
A
#
# COMPACT_ATOMS: atom_id res chain seq x y z
N MET A 1 36.37 17.02 -23.51
CA MET A 1 35.61 17.92 -24.41
C MET A 1 34.46 18.68 -23.73
N VAL A 2 33.98 18.30 -22.54
CA VAL A 2 32.81 18.95 -21.89
C VAL A 2 33.12 20.29 -21.19
N GLU A 3 34.40 20.58 -20.91
CA GLU A 3 34.78 21.80 -20.15
C GLU A 3 34.92 23.08 -20.98
N LYS A 4 35.01 23.00 -22.32
CA LYS A 4 35.40 24.17 -23.12
C LYS A 4 34.30 25.22 -23.31
N HIS A 5 33.03 24.90 -23.05
CA HIS A 5 31.92 25.80 -23.35
C HIS A 5 30.86 25.84 -22.23
N VAL A 6 30.79 26.97 -21.52
CA VAL A 6 29.85 27.23 -20.41
C VAL A 6 28.39 27.06 -20.86
N TRP A 7 28.05 27.44 -22.09
CA TRP A 7 26.70 27.28 -22.65
C TRP A 7 26.29 25.81 -22.78
N PHE A 8 27.21 24.92 -23.14
CA PHE A 8 26.94 23.48 -23.27
C PHE A 8 26.64 22.85 -21.91
N LYS A 9 27.38 23.27 -20.87
CA LYS A 9 27.09 22.90 -19.47
C LYS A 9 25.70 23.33 -19.05
N LEU A 10 25.28 24.56 -19.38
CA LEU A 10 23.93 25.06 -19.07
C LEU A 10 22.83 24.29 -19.81
N VAL A 11 23.03 23.99 -21.10
CA VAL A 11 22.10 23.19 -21.90
C VAL A 11 21.98 21.77 -21.36
N ILE A 12 23.09 21.09 -21.07
CA ILE A 12 23.06 19.75 -20.44
C ILE A 12 22.36 19.81 -19.09
N VAL A 13 22.68 20.78 -18.23
CA VAL A 13 22.04 20.90 -16.90
C VAL A 13 20.54 21.18 -17.05
N MET A 14 20.11 21.99 -18.01
CA MET A 14 18.69 22.23 -18.28
C MET A 14 17.98 20.99 -18.83
N ILE A 15 18.60 20.28 -19.78
CA ILE A 15 18.07 19.03 -20.34
C ILE A 15 17.99 17.96 -19.24
N SER A 16 19.06 17.77 -18.46
CA SER A 16 19.07 16.85 -17.32
C SER A 16 18.03 17.22 -16.28
N LYS A 17 17.88 18.51 -15.94
CA LYS A 17 16.81 18.96 -15.03
C LYS A 17 15.43 18.74 -15.63
N SER A 18 15.23 18.95 -16.93
CA SER A 18 13.96 18.67 -17.61
C SER A 18 13.65 17.17 -17.62
N ILE A 19 14.62 16.32 -18.00
CA ILE A 19 14.48 14.85 -18.01
C ILE A 19 14.19 14.33 -16.60
N VAL A 20 14.91 14.81 -15.58
CA VAL A 20 14.67 14.42 -14.18
C VAL A 20 13.33 14.93 -13.66
N LYS A 21 12.85 16.09 -14.16
CA LYS A 21 11.52 16.63 -13.83
C LYS A 21 10.39 15.89 -14.55
N THR A 22 10.59 15.42 -15.77
CA THR A 22 9.57 14.72 -16.57
C THR A 22 9.55 13.22 -16.29
N ALA A 23 10.67 12.62 -15.91
CA ALA A 23 10.73 11.21 -15.62
C ALA A 23 10.10 10.90 -14.26
N ALA A 24 9.10 10.02 -14.27
CA ALA A 24 8.30 9.62 -13.13
C ALA A 24 9.04 8.72 -12.11
N TRP A 25 10.36 8.90 -11.94
CA TRP A 25 11.21 8.06 -11.07
C TRP A 25 10.67 7.93 -9.65
N GLY A 26 10.20 9.04 -9.08
CA GLY A 26 9.63 9.04 -7.74
C GLY A 26 8.34 8.23 -7.65
N LEU A 27 7.50 8.27 -8.69
CA LEU A 27 6.28 7.48 -8.75
C LEU A 27 6.61 5.99 -8.91
N MET A 28 7.48 5.63 -9.87
CA MET A 28 7.89 4.24 -10.07
C MET A 28 8.43 3.63 -8.78
N TRP A 29 9.32 4.34 -8.07
CA TRP A 29 9.86 3.88 -6.80
C TRP A 29 8.76 3.60 -5.76
N ARG A 30 7.83 4.55 -5.57
CA ARG A 30 6.73 4.38 -4.60
C ARG A 30 5.85 3.18 -4.94
N VAL A 31 5.50 3.04 -6.20
CA VAL A 31 4.60 2.00 -6.69
C VAL A 31 5.26 0.61 -6.62
N THR A 32 6.53 0.49 -7.00
CA THR A 32 7.29 -0.77 -6.90
C THR A 32 7.53 -1.17 -5.44
N VAL A 33 7.99 -0.24 -4.59
CA VAL A 33 8.19 -0.52 -3.15
C VAL A 33 6.86 -0.89 -2.49
N GLY A 34 5.77 -0.20 -2.81
CA GLY A 34 4.44 -0.52 -2.30
C GLY A 34 3.98 -1.93 -2.69
N ALA A 35 4.24 -2.36 -3.93
CA ALA A 35 3.93 -3.72 -4.35
C ALA A 35 4.75 -4.79 -3.62
N ILE A 36 6.05 -4.54 -3.41
CA ILE A 36 6.94 -5.45 -2.65
C ILE A 36 6.48 -5.55 -1.20
N LEU A 37 6.13 -4.42 -0.58
CA LEU A 37 5.64 -4.38 0.80
C LEU A 37 4.33 -5.16 0.96
N SER A 38 3.35 -4.98 0.07
CA SER A 38 2.12 -5.77 0.12
C SER A 38 2.33 -7.27 -0.07
N LEU A 39 3.24 -7.68 -0.96
CA LEU A 39 3.55 -9.11 -1.11
C LEU A 39 4.22 -9.67 0.15
N SER A 40 5.13 -8.89 0.74
CA SER A 40 5.80 -9.25 2.00
C SER A 40 4.81 -9.34 3.15
N ASP A 41 3.87 -8.40 3.23
CA ASP A 41 2.80 -8.35 4.24
C ASP A 41 1.91 -9.59 4.18
N LEU A 42 1.46 -9.96 2.98
CA LEU A 42 0.69 -11.18 2.77
C LEU A 42 1.45 -12.43 3.21
N ILE A 43 2.75 -12.52 2.88
CA ILE A 43 3.58 -13.66 3.28
C ILE A 43 3.70 -13.72 4.81
N THR A 44 3.95 -12.59 5.47
CA THR A 44 4.05 -12.54 6.94
C THR A 44 2.71 -12.88 7.61
N ASP A 45 1.60 -12.41 7.05
CA ASP A 45 0.26 -12.71 7.55
C ASP A 45 -0.08 -14.19 7.42
N LEU A 46 0.31 -14.86 6.33
CA LEU A 46 0.16 -16.31 6.16
C LEU A 46 1.02 -17.09 7.17
N ILE A 47 2.22 -16.62 7.49
CA ILE A 47 3.10 -17.22 8.50
C ILE A 47 2.45 -17.12 9.90
N VAL A 48 1.88 -15.97 10.25
CA VAL A 48 1.17 -15.79 11.52
C VAL A 48 -0.12 -16.60 11.55
N LEU A 49 -0.86 -16.67 10.44
CA LEU A 49 -2.06 -17.48 10.34
C LEU A 49 -1.77 -18.97 10.56
N ARG A 50 -0.65 -19.46 10.04
CA ARG A 50 -0.18 -20.83 10.32
C ARG A 50 0.11 -21.03 11.80
N GLN A 51 0.74 -20.06 12.46
CA GLN A 51 0.96 -20.12 13.92
C GLN A 51 -0.36 -20.14 14.69
N TYR A 52 -1.38 -19.38 14.25
CA TYR A 52 -2.71 -19.43 14.86
C TYR A 52 -3.41 -20.78 14.65
N TRP A 53 -3.10 -21.48 13.57
CA TRP A 53 -3.61 -22.83 13.32
C TRP A 53 -2.99 -23.85 14.29
N GLU A 54 -1.69 -23.71 14.57
CA GLU A 54 -0.94 -24.58 15.48
C GLU A 54 -1.19 -24.25 16.97
N GLY A 55 -1.60 -23.01 17.29
CA GLY A 55 -1.78 -22.48 18.65
C GLY A 55 -3.06 -22.90 19.41
N GLY A 56 -3.87 -23.81 18.88
CA GLY A 56 -5.01 -24.40 19.57
C GLY A 56 -6.23 -23.48 19.80
N GLU A 57 -7.11 -23.88 20.72
CA GLU A 57 -8.47 -23.32 20.86
C GLU A 57 -8.51 -21.86 21.33
N LYS A 58 -7.53 -21.43 22.15
CA LYS A 58 -7.43 -20.05 22.67
C LYS A 58 -7.24 -19.00 21.58
N ILE A 59 -6.56 -19.37 20.48
CA ILE A 59 -6.23 -18.45 19.37
C ILE A 59 -7.18 -18.66 18.17
N MET A 60 -8.11 -19.61 18.28
CA MET A 60 -9.05 -19.97 17.20
C MET A 60 -9.96 -18.81 16.78
N LYS A 61 -10.31 -17.91 17.73
CA LYS A 61 -11.07 -16.68 17.43
C LYS A 61 -10.27 -15.75 16.51
N HIS A 62 -9.00 -15.51 16.82
CA HIS A 62 -8.12 -14.65 16.02
C HIS A 62 -7.87 -15.26 14.63
N ARG A 63 -7.67 -16.57 14.56
CA ARG A 63 -7.54 -17.32 13.29
C ARG A 63 -8.73 -17.11 12.38
N ASN A 64 -9.95 -17.33 12.88
CA ASN A 64 -11.16 -17.23 12.09
C ASN A 64 -11.42 -15.78 11.66
N ALA A 65 -11.11 -14.81 12.52
CA ALA A 65 -11.20 -13.38 12.18
C ALA A 65 -10.21 -12.99 11.07
N SER A 66 -8.94 -13.38 11.18
CA SER A 66 -7.92 -13.10 10.15
C SER A 66 -8.27 -13.75 8.81
N LEU A 67 -8.77 -14.99 8.81
CA LEU A 67 -9.27 -15.65 7.59
C LEU A 67 -10.46 -14.91 6.98
N ALA A 68 -11.40 -14.45 7.81
CA ALA A 68 -12.54 -13.68 7.33
C ALA A 68 -12.11 -12.37 6.66
N CYS A 69 -11.12 -11.67 7.22
CA CYS A 69 -10.54 -10.46 6.64
C CYS A 69 -9.89 -10.74 5.28
N LEU A 70 -9.05 -11.77 5.18
CA LEU A 70 -8.40 -12.17 3.92
C LEU A 70 -9.42 -12.54 2.84
N VAL A 71 -10.43 -13.37 3.18
CA VAL A 71 -11.48 -13.77 2.24
C VAL A 71 -12.31 -12.55 1.80
N THR A 72 -12.60 -11.63 2.73
CA THR A 72 -13.34 -10.40 2.42
C THR A 72 -12.55 -9.49 1.48
N SER A 73 -11.24 -9.34 1.71
CA SER A 73 -10.33 -8.58 0.84
C SER A 73 -10.31 -9.14 -0.58
N ILE A 74 -10.13 -10.46 -0.72
CA ILE A 74 -10.19 -11.14 -2.03
C ILE A 74 -11.55 -10.93 -2.70
N ALA A 75 -12.65 -11.09 -1.96
CA ALA A 75 -13.99 -10.92 -2.51
C ALA A 75 -14.22 -9.49 -3.04
N LEU A 76 -13.82 -8.47 -2.28
CA LEU A 76 -13.95 -7.06 -2.69
C LEU A 76 -13.05 -6.75 -3.89
N GLN A 77 -11.82 -7.28 -3.95
CA GLN A 77 -10.94 -7.11 -5.10
C GLN A 77 -11.51 -7.78 -6.36
N LEU A 78 -12.11 -8.97 -6.25
CA LEU A 78 -12.79 -9.64 -7.36
C LEU A 78 -13.98 -8.83 -7.88
N LEU A 79 -14.79 -8.25 -6.97
CA LEU A 79 -15.88 -7.35 -7.36
C LEU A 79 -15.35 -6.13 -8.12
N GLY A 80 -14.24 -5.54 -7.66
CA GLY A 80 -13.56 -4.44 -8.36
C GLY A 80 -13.11 -4.82 -9.77
N VAL A 81 -12.49 -6.00 -9.92
CA VAL A 81 -12.05 -6.54 -11.22
C VAL A 81 -13.21 -6.74 -12.19
N VAL A 82 -14.31 -7.35 -11.72
CA VAL A 82 -15.52 -7.57 -12.51
C VAL A 82 -16.14 -6.24 -12.93
N PHE A 83 -16.28 -5.31 -11.99
CA PHE A 83 -16.82 -3.97 -12.27
C PHE A 83 -16.00 -3.25 -13.34
N GLN A 84 -14.67 -3.31 -13.26
CA GLN A 84 -13.79 -2.61 -14.19
C GLN A 84 -13.71 -3.25 -15.58
N ASN A 85 -13.79 -4.57 -15.67
CA ASN A 85 -13.59 -5.31 -16.93
C ASN A 85 -14.89 -5.81 -17.56
N ARG A 86 -16.06 -5.41 -17.03
CA ARG A 86 -17.39 -5.85 -17.50
C ARG A 86 -17.65 -5.68 -19.01
N LYS A 87 -16.94 -4.75 -19.68
CA LYS A 87 -17.08 -4.45 -21.12
C LYS A 87 -16.02 -5.13 -22.01
N LYS A 88 -15.01 -5.79 -21.44
CA LYS A 88 -13.83 -6.31 -22.18
C LYS A 88 -13.85 -7.82 -22.49
N GLY A 89 -14.94 -8.50 -22.14
CA GLY A 89 -15.12 -9.93 -22.37
C GLY A 89 -14.58 -10.81 -21.24
N MET A 90 -15.11 -12.04 -21.18
CA MET A 90 -14.90 -12.99 -20.08
C MET A 90 -13.42 -13.38 -19.88
N LEU A 91 -12.65 -13.49 -20.97
CA LEU A 91 -11.25 -13.91 -20.92
C LEU A 91 -10.36 -12.89 -20.20
N ARG A 92 -10.64 -11.58 -20.34
CA ARG A 92 -9.90 -10.53 -19.62
C ARG A 92 -10.26 -10.54 -18.14
N ILE A 93 -11.54 -10.69 -17.80
CA ILE A 93 -12.00 -10.81 -16.40
C ILE A 93 -11.31 -12.00 -15.74
N LEU A 94 -11.33 -13.18 -16.37
CA LEU A 94 -10.71 -14.39 -15.81
C LEU A 94 -9.21 -14.20 -15.58
N LYS A 95 -8.49 -13.54 -16.51
CA LYS A 95 -7.07 -13.23 -16.35
C LYS A 95 -6.80 -12.33 -15.13
N GLU A 96 -7.59 -11.29 -14.95
CA GLU A 96 -7.46 -10.40 -13.78
C GLU A 96 -7.87 -11.10 -12.48
N MET A 97 -8.87 -11.99 -12.50
CA MET A 97 -9.23 -12.83 -11.35
C MET A 97 -8.09 -13.75 -10.93
N VAL A 98 -7.38 -14.35 -11.90
CA VAL A 98 -6.17 -15.14 -11.62
C VAL A 98 -5.10 -14.30 -10.92
N TYR A 99 -4.92 -13.04 -11.31
CA TYR A 99 -3.99 -12.14 -10.62
C TYR A 99 -4.41 -11.83 -9.18
N VAL A 100 -5.72 -11.73 -8.89
CA VAL A 100 -6.21 -11.59 -7.52
C VAL A 100 -5.93 -12.85 -6.70
N PHE A 101 -6.32 -14.03 -7.20
CA PHE A 101 -6.11 -15.29 -6.47
C PHE A 101 -4.64 -15.62 -6.23
N THR A 102 -3.76 -15.29 -7.17
CA THR A 102 -2.31 -15.48 -7.03
C THR A 102 -1.62 -14.35 -6.27
N SER A 103 -2.37 -13.34 -5.81
CA SER A 103 -1.85 -12.13 -5.15
C SER A 103 -0.85 -11.33 -6.01
N LEU A 104 -0.85 -11.56 -7.33
CA LEU A 104 -0.02 -10.87 -8.30
C LEU A 104 -0.65 -9.56 -8.80
N LYS A 105 -1.90 -9.26 -8.42
CA LYS A 105 -2.57 -8.02 -8.83
C LYS A 105 -1.79 -6.78 -8.44
N ALA A 106 -1.28 -6.71 -7.21
CA ALA A 106 -0.49 -5.57 -6.75
C ALA A 106 0.80 -5.33 -7.59
N PRO A 107 1.65 -6.34 -7.84
CA PRO A 107 2.78 -6.22 -8.78
C PRO A 107 2.37 -5.87 -10.22
N VAL A 108 1.31 -6.48 -10.74
CA VAL A 108 0.86 -6.27 -12.11
C VAL A 108 0.35 -4.84 -12.30
N ASP A 109 -0.49 -4.35 -11.40
CA ASP A 109 -1.00 -2.98 -11.47
C ASP A 109 0.12 -1.97 -11.24
N ALA A 110 1.05 -2.26 -10.32
CA ALA A 110 2.24 -1.46 -10.13
C ALA A 110 3.10 -1.36 -11.40
N SER A 111 3.27 -2.47 -12.12
CA SER A 111 4.00 -2.48 -13.39
C SER A 111 3.31 -1.65 -14.47
N ARG A 112 1.97 -1.71 -14.55
CA ARG A 112 1.17 -0.92 -15.51
C ARG A 112 1.31 0.58 -15.24
N VAL A 113 1.25 0.98 -13.98
CA VAL A 113 1.43 2.37 -13.55
C VAL A 113 2.88 2.83 -13.77
N ALA A 114 3.87 1.99 -13.44
CA ALA A 114 5.29 2.33 -13.63
C ALA A 114 5.67 2.47 -15.12
N MET A 115 5.08 1.65 -15.99
CA MET A 115 5.26 1.75 -17.45
C MET A 115 4.47 2.90 -18.08
N GLY A 116 3.65 3.63 -17.32
CA GLY A 116 2.85 4.72 -17.82
C GLY A 116 1.75 4.26 -18.79
N ALA A 117 1.16 3.09 -18.54
CA ALA A 117 0.06 2.60 -19.38
C ALA A 117 -1.08 3.63 -19.43
N GLU A 118 -1.55 3.95 -20.64
CA GLU A 118 -2.71 4.81 -20.82
C GLU A 118 -4.00 4.08 -20.45
N LYS A 119 -5.07 4.85 -20.24
CA LYS A 119 -6.41 4.30 -20.02
C LYS A 119 -6.83 3.48 -21.24
N GLU A 120 -6.87 2.16 -21.09
CA GLU A 120 -7.33 1.27 -22.15
C GLU A 120 -8.81 1.57 -22.50
N LYS A 121 -9.19 1.47 -23.78
CA LYS A 121 -10.60 1.59 -24.22
C LYS A 121 -11.48 0.62 -23.44
N ASP A 122 -12.68 1.03 -23.05
CA ASP A 122 -13.66 0.26 -22.27
C ASP A 122 -13.30 -0.06 -20.81
N THR A 123 -12.29 0.59 -20.22
CA THR A 123 -12.16 0.64 -18.74
C THR A 123 -12.87 1.84 -18.16
N GLU A 124 -13.48 1.67 -16.99
CA GLU A 124 -14.09 2.78 -16.26
C GLU A 124 -13.00 3.71 -15.68
N MET A 125 -11.91 3.13 -15.16
CA MET A 125 -10.85 3.83 -14.42
C MET A 125 -9.52 3.80 -15.19
N ASP A 126 -8.70 4.82 -14.94
CA ASP A 126 -7.29 4.83 -15.37
C ASP A 126 -6.44 3.92 -14.45
N PRO A 127 -5.26 3.45 -14.90
CA PRO A 127 -4.43 2.51 -14.14
C PRO A 127 -4.01 2.99 -12.74
N MET A 128 -3.79 4.31 -12.58
CA MET A 128 -3.43 4.88 -11.27
C MET A 128 -4.61 4.80 -10.30
N THR A 129 -5.80 5.19 -10.77
CA THR A 129 -7.02 5.13 -9.98
C THR A 129 -7.41 3.69 -9.63
N GLU A 130 -7.29 2.74 -10.57
CA GLU A 130 -7.51 1.31 -10.32
C GLU A 130 -6.59 0.80 -9.19
N MET A 131 -5.28 1.01 -9.33
CA MET A 131 -4.29 0.55 -8.35
C MET A 131 -4.56 1.18 -6.97
N THR A 132 -4.85 2.48 -6.94
CA THR A 132 -5.17 3.21 -5.71
C THR A 132 -6.40 2.62 -5.02
N LEU A 133 -7.49 2.38 -5.76
CA LEU A 133 -8.71 1.81 -5.20
C LEU A 133 -8.54 0.37 -4.75
N SER A 134 -7.76 -0.43 -5.49
CA SER A 134 -7.40 -1.78 -5.06
C SER A 134 -6.64 -1.75 -3.74
N LYS A 135 -5.67 -0.83 -3.59
CA LYS A 135 -4.89 -0.66 -2.36
C LYS A 135 -5.72 -0.16 -1.18
N VAL A 136 -6.64 0.77 -1.41
CA VAL A 136 -7.58 1.23 -0.38
C VAL A 136 -8.48 0.08 0.07
N THR A 137 -8.94 -0.76 -0.86
CA THR A 137 -9.78 -1.92 -0.57
C THR A 137 -9.02 -2.96 0.27
N GLU A 138 -7.79 -3.30 -0.13
CA GLU A 138 -6.87 -4.18 0.61
C GLU A 138 -6.63 -3.65 2.03
N MET A 139 -6.28 -2.37 2.14
CA MET A 139 -5.99 -1.72 3.42
C MET A 139 -7.21 -1.70 4.36
N PHE A 140 -8.41 -1.48 3.81
CA PHE A 140 -9.65 -1.45 4.59
C PHE A 140 -10.12 -2.83 5.05
N ALA A 141 -10.06 -3.83 4.16
CA ALA A 141 -10.64 -5.15 4.41
C ALA A 141 -9.69 -6.09 5.15
N GLU A 142 -8.38 -5.92 4.98
CA GLU A 142 -7.37 -6.85 5.47
C GLU A 142 -6.30 -6.17 6.31
N SER A 143 -5.59 -5.15 5.81
CA SER A 143 -4.42 -4.63 6.55
C SER A 143 -4.79 -3.96 7.88
N ILE A 144 -5.82 -3.09 7.90
CA ILE A 144 -6.25 -2.45 9.15
C ILE A 144 -6.87 -3.47 10.11
N PRO A 145 -7.89 -4.28 9.75
CA PRO A 145 -8.43 -5.31 10.63
C PRO A 145 -7.39 -6.35 11.05
N GLY A 146 -6.48 -6.74 10.15
CA GLY A 146 -5.39 -7.68 10.41
C GLY A 146 -4.44 -7.15 11.46
N ALA A 147 -4.00 -5.89 11.34
CA ALA A 147 -3.18 -5.23 12.36
C ALA A 147 -3.90 -5.13 13.72
N LEU A 148 -5.22 -4.91 13.73
CA LEU A 148 -6.03 -4.94 14.96
C LEU A 148 -5.98 -6.33 15.61
N ILE A 149 -6.27 -7.38 14.84
CA ILE A 149 -6.31 -8.77 15.33
C ILE A 149 -4.93 -9.23 15.81
N GLN A 150 -3.87 -8.95 15.05
CA GLN A 150 -2.48 -9.30 15.43
C GLN A 150 -2.02 -8.58 16.69
N THR A 151 -2.42 -7.31 16.85
CA THR A 151 -2.15 -6.55 18.09
C THR A 151 -2.88 -7.18 19.27
N SER A 152 -4.18 -7.46 19.14
CA SER A 152 -4.97 -8.09 20.21
C SER A 152 -4.46 -9.47 20.58
N ALA A 153 -4.08 -10.29 19.59
CA ALA A 153 -3.47 -11.59 19.82
C ALA A 153 -2.16 -11.47 20.60
N THR A 154 -1.24 -10.61 20.13
CA THR A 154 0.05 -10.33 20.80
C THR A 154 -0.15 -9.88 22.26
N LEU A 155 -1.06 -8.93 22.49
CA LEU A 155 -1.34 -8.42 23.83
C LEU A 155 -2.01 -9.46 24.75
N SER A 156 -2.88 -10.31 24.21
CA SER A 156 -3.52 -11.39 24.97
C SER A 156 -2.50 -12.45 25.44
N THR A 157 -1.53 -12.79 24.59
CA THR A 157 -0.43 -13.69 24.93
C THR A 157 0.47 -13.06 26.01
N LEU A 158 0.81 -11.78 25.87
CA LEU A 158 1.59 -11.04 26.88
C LEU A 158 0.89 -10.99 28.24
N ARG A 159 -0.42 -10.71 28.28
CA ARG A 159 -1.21 -10.71 29.53
C ARG A 159 -1.25 -12.08 30.20
N SER A 160 -1.19 -13.16 29.42
CA SER A 160 -1.17 -14.53 29.93
C SER A 160 0.21 -14.97 30.45
N GLY A 161 1.24 -14.11 30.31
CA GLY A 161 2.61 -14.41 30.73
C GLY A 161 3.39 -15.31 29.77
N GLU A 162 2.85 -15.56 28.56
CA GLU A 162 3.49 -16.38 27.54
C GLU A 162 4.44 -15.55 26.66
N ILE A 163 5.47 -16.21 26.10
CA ILE A 163 6.42 -15.57 25.20
C ILE A 163 5.78 -15.44 23.81
N VAL A 164 5.70 -14.21 23.31
CA VAL A 164 5.23 -13.95 21.95
C VAL A 164 6.30 -14.33 20.94
N SER A 165 5.89 -15.04 19.89
CA SER A 165 6.74 -15.42 18.76
C SER A 165 7.35 -14.19 18.08
N THR A 166 8.66 -14.23 17.78
CA THR A 166 9.36 -13.18 17.03
C THR A 166 8.71 -12.91 15.68
N ALA A 167 8.15 -13.94 15.04
CA ALA A 167 7.45 -13.80 13.77
C ALA A 167 6.17 -12.96 13.88
N ALA A 168 5.45 -13.04 15.01
CA ALA A 168 4.26 -12.23 15.24
C ALA A 168 4.60 -10.73 15.38
N TYR A 169 5.69 -10.40 16.09
CA TYR A 169 6.17 -9.02 16.18
C TYR A 169 6.62 -8.47 14.83
N LEU A 170 7.36 -9.26 14.05
CA LEU A 170 7.83 -8.86 12.73
C LEU A 170 6.67 -8.67 11.75
N SER A 171 5.66 -9.54 11.79
CA SER A 171 4.44 -9.41 10.99
C SER A 171 3.67 -8.15 11.36
N LEU A 172 3.46 -7.90 12.66
CA LEU A 172 2.77 -6.70 13.12
C LEU A 172 3.51 -5.43 12.68
N LEU A 173 4.84 -5.39 12.85
CA LEU A 173 5.65 -4.27 12.41
C LEU A 173 5.58 -4.07 10.88
N SER A 174 5.67 -5.16 10.11
CA SER A 174 5.55 -5.13 8.65
C SER A 174 4.20 -4.57 8.20
N SER A 175 3.11 -5.01 8.83
CA SER A 175 1.75 -4.57 8.49
C SER A 175 1.50 -3.10 8.82
N LEU A 176 1.98 -2.63 9.97
CA LEU A 176 1.90 -1.22 10.35
C LEU A 176 2.70 -0.32 9.40
N LEU A 177 3.90 -0.75 9.01
CA LEU A 177 4.74 -0.01 8.07
C LEU A 177 4.17 -0.03 6.65
N THR A 178 3.64 -1.16 6.19
CA THR A 178 3.02 -1.30 4.86
C THR A 178 1.76 -0.44 4.77
N THR A 179 0.88 -0.53 5.77
CA THR A 179 -0.32 0.32 5.88
C THR A 179 0.05 1.80 5.89
N GLY A 180 1.06 2.18 6.69
CA GLY A 180 1.55 3.55 6.74
C GLY A 180 2.16 4.02 5.40
N PHE A 181 2.91 3.15 4.74
CA PHE A 181 3.54 3.43 3.44
C PHE A 181 2.52 3.64 2.32
N VAL A 182 1.52 2.76 2.25
CA VAL A 182 0.43 2.87 1.27
C VAL A 182 -0.37 4.14 1.50
N SER A 183 -0.80 4.40 2.74
CA SER A 183 -1.51 5.63 3.12
C SER A 183 -0.73 6.91 2.76
N ALA A 184 0.56 6.94 3.11
CA ALA A 184 1.43 8.07 2.80
C ALA A 184 1.64 8.24 1.29
N THR A 185 1.79 7.15 0.54
CA THR A 185 1.93 7.18 -0.92
C THR A 185 0.71 7.76 -1.59
N ILE A 186 -0.49 7.30 -1.23
CA ILE A 186 -1.74 7.85 -1.76
C ILE A 186 -1.84 9.34 -1.43
N SER A 187 -1.66 9.72 -0.16
CA SER A 187 -1.76 11.11 0.26
C SER A 187 -0.75 12.02 -0.45
N TYR A 188 0.48 11.53 -0.63
CA TYR A 188 1.54 12.25 -1.32
C TYR A 188 1.28 12.38 -2.83
N ASP A 189 0.74 11.35 -3.47
CA ASP A 189 0.41 11.38 -4.90
C ASP A 189 -0.72 12.36 -5.18
N PHE A 190 -1.72 12.42 -4.31
CA PHE A 190 -2.79 13.40 -4.39
C PHE A 190 -2.30 14.81 -4.08
N ASP A 191 -1.44 14.97 -3.07
CA ASP A 191 -0.89 16.28 -2.71
C ASP A 191 0.02 16.82 -3.80
N THR A 192 0.88 16.02 -4.42
CA THR A 192 1.88 16.49 -5.39
C THR A 192 1.37 16.66 -6.83
N ASP A 193 0.10 16.31 -7.09
CA ASP A 193 -0.54 16.48 -8.40
C ASP A 193 -0.85 17.98 -8.67
N PRO A 194 -0.28 18.59 -9.74
CA PRO A 194 -0.50 19.99 -10.06
C PRO A 194 -1.97 20.37 -10.28
N LYS A 195 -2.76 19.47 -10.88
CA LYS A 195 -4.18 19.73 -11.17
C LYS A 195 -4.98 19.75 -9.86
N LYS A 196 -4.68 18.85 -8.93
CA LYS A 196 -5.35 18.79 -7.62
C LYS A 196 -4.95 19.96 -6.74
N ARG A 197 -3.66 20.32 -6.71
CA ARG A 197 -3.16 21.53 -6.03
C ARG A 197 -3.83 22.80 -6.53
N ALA A 198 -3.97 22.95 -7.85
CA ALA A 198 -4.64 24.11 -8.44
C ALA A 198 -6.14 24.15 -8.10
N ALA A 199 -6.80 22.99 -8.02
CA ALA A 199 -8.23 22.91 -7.74
C ALA A 199 -8.59 23.15 -6.26
N LYS A 200 -7.74 22.71 -5.32
CA LYS A 200 -7.96 22.86 -3.87
C LYS A 200 -6.68 23.29 -3.14
N PRO A 201 -6.26 24.56 -3.29
CA PRO A 201 -5.01 25.06 -2.70
C PRO A 201 -5.01 25.11 -1.17
N ASP A 202 -6.19 25.19 -0.53
CA ASP A 202 -6.28 25.21 0.94
C ASP A 202 -6.05 23.82 1.58
N PHE A 203 -6.24 22.75 0.81
CA PHE A 203 -6.14 21.37 1.28
C PHE A 203 -4.85 20.69 0.83
N TYR A 204 -4.40 20.96 -0.41
CA TYR A 204 -3.18 20.42 -0.98
C TYR A 204 -2.06 21.46 -1.02
N GLY A 205 -0.81 21.01 -1.02
CA GLY A 205 0.40 21.83 -0.93
C GLY A 205 1.18 21.66 0.37
N PHE A 206 0.83 20.68 1.21
CA PHE A 206 1.54 20.44 2.46
C PHE A 206 2.89 19.74 2.26
N VAL A 207 3.11 19.07 1.11
CA VAL A 207 4.42 18.51 0.77
C VAL A 207 5.33 19.62 0.22
N PRO A 208 6.44 19.96 0.91
CA PRO A 208 7.33 21.05 0.53
C PRO A 208 8.16 20.70 -0.71
N ASP A 209 8.57 21.72 -1.47
CA ASP A 209 9.30 21.53 -2.73
C ASP A 209 10.76 21.08 -2.54
N SER A 210 11.37 21.40 -1.40
CA SER A 210 12.76 21.02 -1.12
C SER A 210 12.91 19.51 -0.94
N SER A 211 13.85 18.87 -1.66
CA SER A 211 14.01 17.41 -1.69
C SER A 211 14.17 16.77 -0.30
N ARG A 212 14.96 17.38 0.59
CA ARG A 212 15.17 16.86 1.96
C ARG A 212 13.90 16.92 2.80
N ARG A 213 13.18 18.04 2.79
CA ARG A 213 11.93 18.18 3.56
C ARG A 213 10.82 17.31 2.96
N ARG A 214 10.81 17.11 1.65
CA ARG A 214 9.86 16.20 0.98
C ARG A 214 10.03 14.76 1.43
N ALA A 215 11.28 14.29 1.51
CA ALA A 215 11.59 12.96 2.05
C ALA A 215 11.24 12.84 3.54
N LEU A 216 11.59 13.86 4.34
CA LEU A 216 11.24 13.90 5.76
C LEU A 216 9.72 13.84 5.98
N MET A 217 8.96 14.68 5.27
CA MET A 217 7.50 14.68 5.34
C MET A 217 6.92 13.30 4.99
N PHE A 218 7.42 12.68 3.92
CA PHE A 218 6.98 11.34 3.54
C PHE A 218 7.23 10.31 4.65
N VAL A 219 8.44 10.26 5.21
CA VAL A 219 8.76 9.34 6.32
C VAL A 219 7.89 9.62 7.55
N THR A 220 7.66 10.88 7.90
CA THR A 220 6.78 11.22 9.04
C THR A 220 5.34 10.81 8.80
N MET A 221 4.82 10.93 7.57
CA MET A 221 3.47 10.47 7.22
C MET A 221 3.32 8.96 7.36
N VAL A 222 4.35 8.20 6.93
CA VAL A 222 4.38 6.73 7.09
C VAL A 222 4.32 6.35 8.56
N LEU A 223 5.22 6.91 9.37
CA LEU A 223 5.30 6.61 10.79
C LEU A 223 4.03 7.03 11.53
N MET A 224 3.51 8.23 11.27
CA MET A 224 2.30 8.73 11.91
C MET A 224 1.09 7.84 11.60
N SER A 225 0.94 7.42 10.34
CA SER A 225 -0.15 6.53 9.93
C SER A 225 -0.05 5.15 10.61
N GLY A 226 1.13 4.54 10.61
CA GLY A 226 1.36 3.25 11.28
C GLY A 226 1.14 3.33 12.80
N ILE A 227 1.66 4.37 13.46
CA ILE A 227 1.47 4.58 14.89
C ILE A 227 -0.01 4.83 15.21
N MET A 228 -0.74 5.56 14.36
CA MET A 228 -2.17 5.78 14.57
C MET A 228 -2.98 4.48 14.52
N VAL A 229 -2.65 3.55 13.61
CA VAL A 229 -3.27 2.22 13.57
C VAL A 229 -2.96 1.47 14.86
N LEU A 230 -1.68 1.41 15.26
CA LEU A 230 -1.27 0.73 16.49
C LEU A 230 -1.97 1.30 17.74
N MET A 231 -2.03 2.62 17.89
CA MET A 231 -2.71 3.28 19.02
C MET A 231 -4.18 2.90 19.08
N LYS A 232 -4.88 2.88 17.93
CA LYS A 232 -6.28 2.46 17.87
C LYS A 232 -6.42 0.98 18.21
N SER A 233 -5.51 0.12 17.76
CA SER A 233 -5.52 -1.30 18.10
C SER A 233 -5.38 -1.55 19.60
N VAL A 234 -4.42 -0.90 20.23
CA VAL A 234 -4.21 -1.01 21.68
C VAL A 234 -5.41 -0.47 22.45
N PHE A 235 -5.99 0.65 22.00
CA PHE A 235 -7.17 1.24 22.62
C PHE A 235 -8.41 0.33 22.54
N LEU A 236 -8.67 -0.30 21.39
CA LEU A 236 -9.78 -1.25 21.28
C LEU A 236 -9.59 -2.47 22.18
N PHE A 237 -8.37 -3.01 22.25
CA PHE A 237 -8.06 -4.10 23.16
C PHE A 237 -8.24 -3.72 24.65
N SER A 238 -7.92 -2.46 25.02
CA SER A 238 -8.13 -2.00 26.40
C SER A 238 -9.62 -1.87 26.76
N LEU A 239 -10.47 -1.62 25.78
CA LEU A 239 -11.94 -1.62 25.92
C LEU A 239 -12.55 -3.02 26.02
N GLY A 240 -11.75 -4.08 25.93
CA GLY A 240 -12.22 -5.46 26.06
C GLY A 240 -12.80 -6.07 24.77
N TRP A 241 -12.46 -5.49 23.62
CA TRP A 241 -12.71 -6.08 22.29
C TRP A 241 -11.60 -7.05 21.87
#